data_AF-A0A6L7WJ94-F1
#
_entry.id   AF-A0A6L7WJ94-F1
#
_cell.length_a   1.000
_cell.length_b   1.000
_cell.length_c   1.000
_cell.angle_alpha   90.00
_cell.angle_beta   90.00
_cell.angle_gamma   90.00
#
_symmetry.space_group_name_H-M   'P 1'
#
loop_
_entity.id
_entity.type
_entity.pdbx_description
1 polymer ?
#
loop_
_entity_poly.entity_id
_entity_poly.type
_entity_poly.pdbx_seq_one_letter_code
_entity_poly.pdbx_strand_id
1 'polypeptide(L)'
;MSGRDAFERTLAAIYDAMLDDARWPAASALIDEACGVGGNDLFVAEGPEDDRRGLFVGIYSRGQRREDLERVYLEHYFAIDEGVPRFRQLPDEGLAHARDLYTAEELKSSPAYNEALPRGACQDGLRVRLHGPDGSRFAWNLGDPVDSDGWGASRVAMVTGLAPHIRQFVCVRQALMRADARSATATDLLDNSRVGVLHLDRRGRILEVNDRARDILRNGDGLSDREGTLRARAPADQVRLERLLGEALPASNAPALGGSMLLRRSSVLPPFIVHVKPVAAPQPDYGARYVAALILIAEPGRRHHIHPEVVATTLELTPGETQVAVWLAEGKSVREMARATGRTEGAVYRHLKQIYRKQSISRQADLVRLVLSLAR
;
A
#
# COMPACT_ATOMS: atom_id res chain seq x y z
N MET A 1 -0.14 -28.59 -6.66
CA MET A 1 -1.16 -27.53 -6.47
C MET A 1 -1.18 -26.67 -7.72
N SER A 2 -2.35 -26.22 -8.19
CA SER A 2 -2.38 -25.29 -9.32
C SER A 2 -1.80 -23.93 -8.88
N GLY A 3 -1.17 -23.18 -9.80
CA GLY A 3 -0.64 -21.85 -9.49
C GLY A 3 -1.73 -20.86 -9.03
N ARG A 4 -2.99 -21.10 -9.43
CA ARG A 4 -4.15 -20.32 -9.01
C ARG A 4 -4.52 -20.55 -7.54
N ASP A 5 -4.52 -21.81 -7.10
CA ASP A 5 -4.85 -22.15 -5.71
C ASP A 5 -3.80 -21.59 -4.73
N ALA A 6 -2.52 -21.62 -5.14
CA ALA A 6 -1.43 -21.05 -4.36
C ALA A 6 -1.57 -19.53 -4.21
N PHE A 7 -1.93 -18.83 -5.30
CA PHE A 7 -2.19 -17.39 -5.28
C PHE A 7 -3.36 -17.04 -4.35
N GLU A 8 -4.51 -17.70 -4.51
CA GLU A 8 -5.73 -17.43 -3.71
C GLU A 8 -5.49 -17.70 -2.21
N ARG A 9 -4.77 -18.78 -1.86
CA ARG A 9 -4.41 -19.10 -0.47
C ARG A 9 -3.48 -18.06 0.15
N THR A 10 -2.44 -17.66 -0.59
CA THR A 10 -1.47 -16.66 -0.13
C THR A 10 -2.14 -15.31 0.04
N LEU A 11 -3.02 -14.96 -0.89
CA LEU A 11 -3.81 -13.75 -0.83
C LEU A 11 -4.64 -13.68 0.45
N ALA A 12 -5.42 -14.73 0.75
CA ALA A 12 -6.23 -14.80 1.95
C ALA A 12 -5.39 -14.61 3.23
N ALA A 13 -4.20 -15.23 3.30
CA ALA A 13 -3.30 -15.09 4.43
C ALA A 13 -2.72 -13.67 4.58
N ILE A 14 -2.37 -13.01 3.48
CA ILE A 14 -1.94 -11.59 3.49
C ILE A 14 -3.06 -10.71 4.06
N TYR A 15 -4.31 -10.91 3.62
CA TYR A 15 -5.46 -10.16 4.13
C TYR A 15 -5.72 -10.39 5.62
N ASP A 16 -5.59 -11.62 6.09
CA ASP A 16 -5.68 -11.94 7.52
C ASP A 16 -4.58 -11.23 8.32
N ALA A 17 -3.35 -11.20 7.80
CA ALA A 17 -2.22 -10.53 8.43
C ALA A 17 -2.30 -9.00 8.41
N MET A 18 -3.07 -8.39 7.49
CA MET A 18 -3.27 -6.92 7.50
C MET A 18 -3.84 -6.41 8.82
N LEU A 19 -4.49 -7.28 9.58
CA LEU A 19 -5.38 -6.96 10.68
C LEU A 19 -4.87 -7.47 12.03
N ASP A 20 -3.91 -8.39 12.00
CA ASP A 20 -3.31 -9.03 13.16
C ASP A 20 -1.84 -9.33 12.85
N ASP A 21 -0.93 -8.61 13.53
CA ASP A 21 0.51 -8.79 13.37
C ASP A 21 0.97 -10.22 13.64
N ALA A 22 0.30 -10.92 14.55
CA ALA A 22 0.66 -12.28 14.91
C ALA A 22 0.47 -13.26 13.74
N ARG A 23 -0.29 -12.89 12.70
CA ARG A 23 -0.53 -13.70 11.51
C ARG A 23 0.45 -13.46 10.38
N TRP A 24 1.22 -12.36 10.42
CA TRP A 24 2.21 -12.06 9.38
C TRP A 24 3.27 -13.16 9.20
N PRO A 25 3.80 -13.81 10.25
CA PRO A 25 4.68 -14.98 10.10
C PRO A 25 4.11 -16.06 9.17
N ALA A 26 2.84 -16.44 9.36
CA ALA A 26 2.19 -17.45 8.54
C ALA A 26 1.94 -16.99 7.10
N ALA A 27 1.54 -15.73 6.91
CA ALA A 27 1.37 -15.14 5.59
C ALA A 27 2.71 -15.06 4.83
N SER A 28 3.78 -14.68 5.52
CA SER A 28 5.13 -14.61 4.97
C SER A 28 5.64 -15.99 4.53
N ALA A 29 5.40 -17.05 5.29
CA ALA A 29 5.73 -18.42 4.87
C ALA A 29 4.99 -18.84 3.58
N LEU A 30 3.73 -18.42 3.43
CA LEU A 30 2.96 -18.71 2.22
C LEU A 30 3.44 -17.90 1.01
N ILE A 31 3.92 -16.67 1.23
CA ILE A 31 4.59 -15.88 0.20
C ILE A 31 5.86 -16.60 -0.27
N ASP A 32 6.68 -17.08 0.67
CA ASP A 32 7.92 -17.82 0.34
C ASP A 32 7.62 -19.05 -0.51
N GLU A 33 6.60 -19.83 -0.13
CA GLU A 33 6.17 -21.02 -0.87
C GLU A 33 5.62 -20.68 -2.26
N ALA A 34 4.71 -19.70 -2.35
CA ALA A 34 4.05 -19.32 -3.60
C ALA A 34 5.04 -18.72 -4.61
N CYS A 35 6.01 -17.95 -4.13
CA CYS A 35 7.08 -17.37 -4.94
C CYS A 35 8.25 -18.34 -5.12
N GLY A 36 8.33 -19.45 -4.38
CA GLY A 36 9.43 -20.41 -4.43
C GLY A 36 10.78 -19.80 -4.06
N VAL A 37 10.83 -19.04 -2.96
CA VAL A 37 12.02 -18.35 -2.46
C VAL A 37 12.36 -18.77 -1.03
N GLY A 38 13.61 -18.57 -0.61
CA GLY A 38 14.08 -18.95 0.73
C GLY A 38 13.55 -18.06 1.87
N GLY A 39 13.07 -16.88 1.54
CA GLY A 39 12.57 -15.87 2.47
C GLY A 39 12.14 -14.60 1.75
N ASN A 40 11.56 -13.68 2.50
CA ASN A 40 11.23 -12.34 2.03
C ASN A 40 11.36 -11.34 3.18
N ASP A 41 11.54 -10.07 2.81
CA ASP A 41 11.49 -8.97 3.74
C ASP A 41 10.67 -7.81 3.20
N LEU A 42 10.08 -7.06 4.13
CA LEU A 42 9.30 -5.87 3.84
C LEU A 42 9.88 -4.70 4.61
N PHE A 43 10.33 -3.69 3.87
CA PHE A 43 10.88 -2.45 4.39
C PHE A 43 9.95 -1.29 4.08
N VAL A 44 9.64 -0.48 5.08
CA VAL A 44 8.80 0.71 4.95
C VAL A 44 9.55 1.94 5.42
N ALA A 45 9.72 2.90 4.52
CA ALA A 45 10.23 4.22 4.83
C ALA A 45 9.15 5.29 4.66
N GLU A 46 9.02 6.14 5.69
CA GLU A 46 8.19 7.35 5.68
C GLU A 46 9.05 8.60 5.84
N GLY A 47 8.63 9.72 5.25
CA GLY A 47 9.31 11.02 5.38
C GLY A 47 10.07 11.47 4.12
N PRO A 48 10.48 12.77 4.08
CA PRO A 48 11.28 13.34 3.00
C PRO A 48 12.63 12.61 2.87
N GLU A 49 13.27 12.71 1.70
CA GLU A 49 14.45 11.93 1.34
C GLU A 49 15.63 12.05 2.34
N ASP A 50 15.72 13.20 3.01
CA ASP A 50 16.78 13.55 3.97
C ASP A 50 16.44 13.21 5.44
N ASP A 51 15.19 12.83 5.76
CA ASP A 51 14.74 12.48 7.13
C ASP A 51 13.71 11.34 7.09
N ARG A 52 14.13 10.17 6.59
CA ARG A 52 13.28 8.97 6.49
C ARG A 52 13.29 8.19 7.80
N ARG A 53 12.10 7.94 8.37
CA ARG A 53 11.89 7.01 9.47
C ARG A 53 11.49 5.63 8.91
N GLY A 54 12.28 4.61 9.25
CA GLY A 54 11.93 3.22 8.99
C GLY A 54 10.89 2.76 10.01
N LEU A 55 9.71 2.31 9.56
CA LEU A 55 8.60 1.96 10.47
C LEU A 55 8.26 0.48 10.46
N PHE A 56 8.63 -0.26 9.41
CA PHE A 56 8.41 -1.69 9.34
C PHE A 56 9.58 -2.35 8.61
N VAL A 57 10.37 -3.14 9.34
CA VAL A 57 11.43 -3.99 8.83
C VAL A 57 11.22 -5.34 9.47
N GLY A 58 10.94 -6.34 8.66
CA GLY A 58 10.95 -7.71 9.12
C GLY A 58 11.54 -8.58 8.04
N ILE A 59 12.65 -9.26 8.36
CA ILE A 59 13.23 -10.29 7.50
C ILE A 59 12.62 -11.60 7.96
N TYR A 60 12.02 -12.34 7.04
CA TYR A 60 11.39 -13.61 7.31
C TYR A 60 12.00 -14.69 6.43
N SER A 61 12.22 -15.86 7.01
CA SER A 61 12.59 -17.07 6.28
C SER A 61 11.63 -18.16 6.68
N ARG A 62 10.76 -18.58 5.75
CA ARG A 62 9.71 -19.58 5.99
C ARG A 62 8.82 -19.20 7.18
N GLY A 63 8.47 -17.92 7.26
CA GLY A 63 7.67 -17.35 8.34
C GLY A 63 8.38 -17.14 9.68
N GLN A 64 9.65 -17.56 9.83
CA GLN A 64 10.43 -17.25 11.03
C GLN A 64 11.10 -15.89 10.87
N ARG A 65 10.89 -14.99 11.83
CA ARG A 65 11.56 -13.69 11.85
C ARG A 65 13.06 -13.86 12.14
N ARG A 66 13.89 -13.20 11.35
CA ARG A 66 15.36 -13.25 11.43
C ARG A 66 15.92 -11.94 11.98
N GLU A 67 15.63 -11.68 13.25
CA GLU A 67 16.11 -10.48 13.96
C GLU A 67 17.64 -10.40 14.04
N ASP A 68 18.31 -11.55 13.98
CA ASP A 68 19.76 -11.66 13.88
C ASP A 68 20.29 -11.05 12.57
N LEU A 69 19.63 -11.34 11.45
CA LEU A 69 19.99 -10.79 10.14
C LEU A 69 19.59 -9.31 10.03
N GLU A 70 18.41 -8.94 10.55
CA GLU A 70 17.93 -7.55 10.56
C GLU A 70 18.94 -6.64 11.25
N ARG A 71 19.33 -6.98 12.48
CA ARG A 71 20.26 -6.19 13.28
C ARG A 71 21.62 -6.05 12.60
N VAL A 72 22.19 -7.16 12.15
CA VAL A 72 23.51 -7.14 11.48
C VAL A 72 23.48 -6.28 10.23
N TYR A 73 22.46 -6.43 9.39
CA TYR A 73 22.34 -5.65 8.15
C TYR A 73 22.14 -4.15 8.43
N LEU A 74 21.23 -3.79 9.33
CA LEU A 74 20.94 -2.39 9.64
C LEU A 74 22.13 -1.67 10.30
N GLU A 75 22.85 -2.33 11.20
CA GLU A 75 23.98 -1.73 11.92
C GLU A 75 25.25 -1.60 11.06
N HIS A 76 25.53 -2.59 10.20
CA HIS A 76 26.84 -2.71 9.55
C HIS A 76 26.82 -2.49 8.03
N TYR A 77 25.70 -2.78 7.37
CA TYR A 77 25.67 -2.88 5.91
C TYR A 77 24.73 -1.88 5.24
N PHE A 78 23.60 -1.50 5.86
CA PHE A 78 22.58 -0.64 5.22
C PHE A 78 23.14 0.72 4.77
N ALA A 79 24.02 1.33 5.56
CA ALA A 79 24.62 2.63 5.24
C ALA A 79 25.64 2.57 4.08
N ILE A 80 26.21 1.40 3.82
CA ILE A 80 27.23 1.18 2.79
C ILE A 80 26.71 0.40 1.58
N ASP A 81 25.44 -0.05 1.61
CA ASP A 81 24.85 -0.83 0.53
C ASP A 81 24.59 0.04 -0.70
N GLU A 82 25.39 -0.15 -1.74
CA GLU A 82 25.34 0.59 -3.01
C GLU A 82 24.05 0.33 -3.81
N GLY A 83 23.39 -0.81 -3.54
CA GLY A 83 22.12 -1.18 -4.15
C GLY A 83 20.94 -0.38 -3.62
N VAL A 84 21.00 0.09 -2.36
CA VAL A 84 19.92 0.88 -1.73
C VAL A 84 19.61 2.19 -2.49
N PRO A 85 20.57 3.07 -2.80
CA PRO A 85 20.28 4.30 -3.54
C PRO A 85 19.78 4.04 -4.96
N ARG A 86 20.28 3.00 -5.66
CA ARG A 86 19.81 2.64 -7.01
C ARG A 86 18.41 2.04 -7.00
N PHE A 87 18.10 1.19 -6.03
CA PHE A 87 16.76 0.66 -5.81
C PHE A 87 15.73 1.78 -5.56
N ARG A 88 16.11 2.81 -4.80
CA ARG A 88 15.23 3.96 -4.52
C ARG A 88 14.83 4.75 -5.76
N GLN A 89 15.61 4.66 -6.84
CA GLN A 89 15.35 5.33 -8.12
C GLN A 89 14.38 4.55 -9.03
N LEU A 90 14.07 3.29 -8.69
CA LEU A 90 13.09 2.52 -9.44
C LEU A 90 11.71 3.20 -9.40
N PRO A 91 10.94 3.13 -10.50
CA PRO A 91 9.57 3.62 -10.51
C PRO A 91 8.67 2.79 -9.58
N ASP A 92 7.43 3.24 -9.41
CA ASP A 92 6.42 2.43 -8.73
C ASP A 92 6.21 1.10 -9.46
N GLU A 93 6.07 0.02 -8.70
CA GLU A 93 6.05 -1.37 -9.20
C GLU A 93 7.32 -1.78 -9.95
N GLY A 94 8.40 -1.01 -9.82
CA GLY A 94 9.69 -1.33 -10.40
C GLY A 94 10.26 -2.61 -9.80
N LEU A 95 10.62 -3.55 -10.67
CA LEU A 95 11.32 -4.78 -10.31
C LEU A 95 12.79 -4.70 -10.73
N ALA A 96 13.68 -5.20 -9.89
CA ALA A 96 15.08 -5.39 -10.22
C ALA A 96 15.63 -6.63 -9.53
N HIS A 97 16.50 -7.38 -10.21
CA HIS A 97 17.32 -8.36 -9.52
C HIS A 97 18.30 -7.64 -8.60
N ALA A 98 18.61 -8.24 -7.45
CA ALA A 98 19.55 -7.66 -6.51
C ALA A 98 20.89 -7.35 -7.18
N ARG A 99 21.45 -8.28 -7.95
CA ARG A 99 22.70 -8.09 -8.74
C ARG A 99 22.67 -6.91 -9.72
N ASP A 100 21.51 -6.58 -10.29
CA ASP A 100 21.40 -5.50 -11.30
C ASP A 100 21.49 -4.11 -10.66
N LEU A 101 21.43 -4.03 -9.33
CA LEU A 101 21.60 -2.82 -8.55
C LEU A 101 23.07 -2.53 -8.21
N TYR A 102 24.00 -3.39 -8.64
CA TYR A 102 25.42 -3.22 -8.42
C TYR A 102 26.16 -3.18 -9.76
N THR A 103 27.23 -2.40 -9.80
CA THR A 103 28.14 -2.38 -10.94
C THR A 103 29.00 -3.64 -10.98
N ALA A 104 29.62 -3.94 -12.13
CA ALA A 104 30.51 -5.09 -12.27
C ALA A 104 31.70 -5.10 -11.31
N GLU A 105 32.12 -3.92 -10.82
CA GLU A 105 33.18 -3.82 -9.81
C GLU A 105 32.62 -4.05 -8.41
N GLU A 106 31.50 -3.42 -8.07
CA GLU A 106 30.82 -3.63 -6.77
C GLU A 106 30.41 -5.10 -6.58
N LEU A 107 30.01 -5.81 -7.64
CA LEU A 107 29.74 -7.25 -7.56
C LEU A 107 30.96 -8.06 -7.08
N LYS A 108 32.19 -7.58 -7.29
CA LYS A 108 33.42 -8.24 -6.83
C LYS A 108 33.87 -7.78 -5.44
N SER A 109 33.57 -6.54 -5.07
CA SER A 109 34.21 -5.90 -3.91
C SER A 109 33.25 -5.40 -2.82
N SER A 110 31.96 -5.24 -3.12
CA SER A 110 30.99 -4.67 -2.16
C SER A 110 30.79 -5.61 -0.97
N PRO A 111 31.04 -5.16 0.27
CA PRO A 111 30.74 -5.95 1.47
C PRO A 111 29.23 -6.20 1.63
N ALA A 112 28.38 -5.24 1.23
CA ALA A 112 26.94 -5.42 1.26
C ALA A 112 26.51 -6.57 0.33
N TYR A 113 27.00 -6.58 -0.92
CA TYR A 113 26.67 -7.63 -1.87
C TYR A 113 27.31 -8.98 -1.52
N ASN A 114 28.58 -9.01 -1.14
CA ASN A 114 29.36 -10.25 -1.00
C ASN A 114 29.36 -10.86 0.40
N GLU A 115 29.00 -10.11 1.44
CA GLU A 115 28.97 -10.62 2.81
C GLU A 115 27.57 -10.60 3.41
N ALA A 116 26.78 -9.55 3.16
CA ALA A 116 25.48 -9.39 3.80
C ALA A 116 24.37 -10.17 3.08
N LEU A 117 24.21 -9.96 1.76
CA LEU A 117 23.17 -10.63 0.99
C LEU A 117 23.23 -12.17 1.01
N PRO A 118 24.40 -12.84 1.00
CA PRO A 118 24.47 -14.29 1.15
C PRO A 118 23.88 -14.81 2.46
N ARG A 119 24.00 -14.05 3.57
CA ARG A 119 23.49 -14.47 4.88
C ARG A 119 21.96 -14.59 4.91
N GLY A 120 21.28 -13.81 4.08
CA GLY A 120 19.84 -13.87 3.86
C GLY A 120 19.42 -14.72 2.65
N ALA A 121 20.38 -15.27 1.89
CA ALA A 121 20.16 -15.83 0.55
C ALA A 121 19.40 -14.84 -0.33
N CYS A 122 19.98 -13.66 -0.58
CA CYS A 122 19.35 -12.57 -1.34
C CYS A 122 20.24 -12.01 -2.48
N GLN A 123 21.31 -12.69 -2.88
CA GLN A 123 22.21 -12.19 -3.94
C GLN A 123 21.57 -12.23 -5.32
N ASP A 124 20.76 -13.25 -5.56
CA ASP A 124 19.99 -13.47 -6.78
C ASP A 124 18.50 -13.15 -6.60
N GLY A 125 18.15 -12.57 -5.45
CA GLY A 125 16.81 -12.15 -5.09
C GLY A 125 16.22 -11.10 -6.02
N LEU A 126 14.90 -10.90 -5.89
CA LEU A 126 14.14 -9.92 -6.63
C LEU A 126 13.63 -8.85 -5.68
N ARG A 127 13.80 -7.59 -6.05
CA ARG A 127 13.33 -6.45 -5.26
C ARG A 127 12.19 -5.75 -5.98
N VAL A 128 11.12 -5.47 -5.26
CA VAL A 128 9.92 -4.79 -5.75
C VAL A 128 9.78 -3.46 -5.03
N ARG A 129 9.81 -2.37 -5.80
CA ARG A 129 9.58 -1.02 -5.31
C ARG A 129 8.09 -0.72 -5.34
N LEU A 130 7.52 -0.32 -4.20
CA LEU A 130 6.11 0.06 -4.11
C LEU A 130 5.98 1.44 -3.49
N HIS A 131 5.06 2.24 -4.02
CA HIS A 131 4.72 3.56 -3.48
C HIS A 131 3.42 3.50 -2.68
N GLY A 132 3.45 4.09 -1.50
CA GLY A 132 2.29 4.26 -0.63
C GLY A 132 1.75 5.68 -0.58
N PRO A 133 0.67 5.91 0.18
CA PRO A 133 0.14 7.24 0.44
C PRO A 133 1.17 8.14 1.14
N ASP A 134 1.00 9.46 1.00
CA ASP A 134 1.82 10.50 1.65
C ASP A 134 3.32 10.43 1.36
N GLY A 135 3.71 9.91 0.20
CA GLY A 135 5.12 9.77 -0.16
C GLY A 135 5.82 8.58 0.50
N SER A 136 5.09 7.70 1.18
CA SER A 136 5.63 6.46 1.74
C SER A 136 6.23 5.59 0.63
N ARG A 137 7.31 4.89 0.96
CA ARG A 137 8.04 4.03 0.03
C ARG A 137 8.33 2.70 0.67
N PHE A 138 8.03 1.64 -0.07
CA PHE A 138 8.20 0.28 0.41
C PHE A 138 9.21 -0.46 -0.48
N ALA A 139 10.02 -1.30 0.16
CA ALA A 139 10.79 -2.33 -0.52
C ALA A 139 10.18 -3.66 -0.11
N TRP A 140 9.74 -4.44 -1.08
CA TRP A 140 9.44 -5.84 -0.86
C TRP A 140 10.54 -6.64 -1.54
N ASN A 141 11.40 -7.26 -0.75
CA ASN A 141 12.53 -8.02 -1.25
C ASN A 141 12.23 -9.50 -1.08
N LEU A 142 12.48 -10.26 -2.12
CA LEU A 142 12.37 -11.71 -2.14
C LEU A 142 13.78 -12.28 -2.23
N GLY A 143 14.04 -13.29 -1.41
CA GLY A 143 15.31 -14.02 -1.45
C GLY A 143 15.49 -14.84 -2.73
N ASP A 144 16.57 -15.58 -2.77
CA ASP A 144 17.00 -16.38 -3.89
C ASP A 144 15.96 -17.49 -4.16
N PRO A 145 15.66 -17.79 -5.44
CA PRO A 145 14.87 -18.95 -5.79
C PRO A 145 15.45 -20.23 -5.20
N VAL A 146 14.60 -21.08 -4.64
CA VAL A 146 15.04 -22.35 -4.01
C VAL A 146 15.32 -23.46 -5.03
N ASP A 147 14.95 -23.26 -6.29
CA ASP A 147 15.14 -24.19 -7.39
C ASP A 147 16.07 -23.62 -8.47
N SER A 148 16.51 -24.51 -9.36
CA SER A 148 17.42 -24.17 -10.47
C SER A 148 16.77 -23.36 -11.58
N ASP A 149 15.44 -23.22 -11.58
CA ASP A 149 14.71 -22.51 -12.63
C ASP A 149 14.83 -20.98 -12.51
N GLY A 150 15.32 -20.49 -11.35
CA GLY A 150 15.61 -19.07 -11.14
C GLY A 150 14.38 -18.19 -11.31
N TRP A 151 14.51 -16.95 -11.78
CA TRP A 151 13.36 -16.05 -11.96
C TRP A 151 12.61 -16.27 -13.28
N GLY A 152 12.06 -17.46 -13.47
CA GLY A 152 11.21 -17.79 -14.62
C GLY A 152 9.91 -16.97 -14.69
N ALA A 153 9.27 -16.96 -15.87
CA ALA A 153 8.10 -16.12 -16.14
C ALA A 153 6.91 -16.35 -15.20
N SER A 154 6.66 -17.60 -14.77
CA SER A 154 5.59 -17.94 -13.83
C SER A 154 5.84 -17.36 -12.44
N ARG A 155 7.08 -17.42 -11.96
CA ARG A 155 7.50 -16.87 -10.65
C ARG A 155 7.41 -15.35 -10.64
N VAL A 156 7.89 -14.69 -11.70
CA VAL A 156 7.75 -13.24 -11.85
C VAL A 156 6.27 -12.83 -11.93
N ALA A 157 5.42 -13.60 -12.63
CA ALA A 157 3.98 -13.32 -12.68
C ALA A 157 3.30 -13.46 -11.31
N MET A 158 3.71 -14.44 -10.48
CA MET A 158 3.22 -14.58 -9.10
C MET A 158 3.58 -13.34 -8.26
N VAL A 159 4.86 -12.91 -8.29
CA VAL A 159 5.31 -11.71 -7.57
C VAL A 159 4.55 -10.48 -8.02
N THR A 160 4.46 -10.23 -9.32
CA THR A 160 3.73 -9.09 -9.88
C THR A 160 2.25 -9.12 -9.50
N GLY A 161 1.63 -10.30 -9.45
CA GLY A 161 0.25 -10.45 -9.01
C GLY A 161 0.04 -10.14 -7.52
N LEU A 162 1.00 -10.50 -6.66
CA LEU A 162 0.94 -10.27 -5.21
C LEU A 162 1.32 -8.84 -4.80
N ALA A 163 2.16 -8.16 -5.58
CA ALA A 163 2.64 -6.79 -5.33
C ALA A 163 1.54 -5.77 -4.93
N PRO A 164 0.39 -5.65 -5.64
CA PRO A 164 -0.67 -4.73 -5.23
C PRO A 164 -1.30 -5.09 -3.87
N HIS A 165 -1.28 -6.37 -3.49
CA HIS A 165 -1.83 -6.84 -2.21
C HIS A 165 -0.84 -6.63 -1.06
N ILE A 166 0.46 -6.77 -1.31
CA ILE A 166 1.52 -6.36 -0.37
C ILE A 166 1.44 -4.85 -0.12
N ARG A 167 1.27 -4.05 -1.17
CA ARG A 167 1.05 -2.60 -1.03
C ARG A 167 -0.16 -2.31 -0.14
N GLN A 168 -1.28 -2.98 -0.38
CA GLN A 168 -2.48 -2.81 0.42
C GLN A 168 -2.25 -3.19 1.88
N PHE A 169 -1.54 -4.30 2.13
CA PHE A 169 -1.15 -4.72 3.48
C PHE A 169 -0.39 -3.60 4.18
N VAL A 170 0.67 -3.08 3.56
CA VAL A 170 1.48 -2.02 4.17
C VAL A 170 0.65 -0.76 4.44
N CYS A 171 -0.15 -0.31 3.48
CA CYS A 171 -0.99 0.88 3.66
C CYS A 171 -1.95 0.74 4.85
N VAL A 172 -2.59 -0.43 4.99
CA VAL A 172 -3.49 -0.71 6.12
C VAL A 172 -2.72 -0.75 7.44
N ARG A 173 -1.57 -1.42 7.46
CA ARG A 173 -0.69 -1.51 8.63
C ARG A 173 -0.19 -0.14 9.09
N GLN A 174 0.24 0.72 8.17
CA GLN A 174 0.63 2.10 8.46
C GLN A 174 -0.54 2.92 9.01
N ALA A 175 -1.73 2.81 8.41
CA ALA A 175 -2.92 3.48 8.91
C ALA A 175 -3.27 3.04 10.34
N LEU A 176 -3.17 1.74 10.63
CA LEU A 176 -3.37 1.19 11.96
C LEU A 176 -2.33 1.70 12.97
N MET A 177 -1.05 1.72 12.59
CA MET A 177 0.03 2.25 13.45
C MET A 177 -0.14 3.75 13.71
N ARG A 178 -0.57 4.54 12.72
CA ARG A 178 -0.85 5.98 12.88
C ARG A 178 -2.06 6.23 13.76
N ALA A 179 -3.09 5.41 13.63
CA ALA A 179 -4.27 5.45 14.51
C ALA A 179 -3.92 5.08 15.96
N ASP A 180 -2.95 4.18 16.18
CA ASP A 180 -2.44 3.85 17.51
C ASP A 180 -1.51 4.92 18.10
N ALA A 181 -0.83 5.68 17.24
CA ALA A 181 0.22 6.59 17.66
C ALA A 181 -0.28 7.93 18.25
N ARG A 182 -1.52 8.39 18.01
CA ARG A 182 -2.02 9.68 18.55
C ARG A 182 -3.54 9.78 18.79
N SER A 183 -3.87 10.14 20.03
CA SER A 183 -5.10 10.81 20.46
C SER A 183 -5.27 12.19 19.79
N ALA A 184 -6.52 12.54 19.50
CA ALA A 184 -7.09 13.82 19.03
C ALA A 184 -6.53 14.54 17.78
N THR A 185 -5.32 14.25 17.28
CA THR A 185 -4.68 14.99 16.16
C THR A 185 -4.61 14.20 14.85
N ALA A 186 -5.31 13.06 14.78
CA ALA A 186 -5.26 12.16 13.62
C ALA A 186 -6.23 12.57 12.49
N THR A 187 -7.32 13.29 12.78
CA THR A 187 -8.37 13.55 11.79
C THR A 187 -7.87 14.40 10.61
N ASP A 188 -7.05 15.42 10.85
CA ASP A 188 -6.53 16.32 9.80
C ASP A 188 -5.45 15.69 8.91
N LEU A 189 -4.72 14.67 9.40
CA LEU A 189 -3.69 13.96 8.62
C LEU A 189 -4.25 12.76 7.85
N LEU A 190 -5.43 12.25 8.23
CA LEU A 190 -6.06 11.08 7.63
C LEU A 190 -6.85 11.37 6.35
N ASP A 191 -7.17 12.63 6.07
CA ASP A 191 -7.87 13.04 4.83
C ASP A 191 -7.08 12.72 3.55
N ASN A 192 -5.75 12.58 3.63
CA ASN A 192 -4.90 12.24 2.47
C ASN A 192 -4.77 10.73 2.18
N SER A 193 -5.29 9.86 3.04
CA SER A 193 -4.95 8.42 3.03
C SER A 193 -5.89 7.51 2.21
N ARG A 194 -6.98 8.03 1.62
CA ARG A 194 -8.02 7.26 0.88
C ARG A 194 -8.78 6.20 1.68
N VAL A 195 -8.48 6.07 2.97
CA VAL A 195 -9.20 5.22 3.91
C VAL A 195 -10.28 6.07 4.59
N GLY A 196 -11.51 5.57 4.60
CA GLY A 196 -12.58 6.16 5.41
C GLY A 196 -12.34 5.83 6.88
N VAL A 197 -12.33 6.83 7.75
CA VAL A 197 -12.15 6.64 9.19
C VAL A 197 -13.37 7.14 9.95
N LEU A 198 -13.86 6.33 10.88
CA LEU A 198 -14.95 6.69 11.79
C LEU A 198 -14.57 6.41 13.23
N HIS A 199 -14.91 7.33 14.11
CA HIS A 199 -14.79 7.20 15.56
C HIS A 199 -16.14 6.81 16.15
N LEU A 200 -16.19 5.78 16.99
CA LEU A 200 -17.41 5.34 17.67
C LEU A 200 -17.33 5.53 19.19
N ASP A 201 -18.47 5.87 19.82
CA ASP A 201 -18.66 5.82 21.27
C ASP A 201 -18.89 4.38 21.78
N ARG A 202 -18.94 4.19 23.10
CA ARG A 202 -19.20 2.87 23.74
C ARG A 202 -20.55 2.24 23.37
N ARG A 203 -21.48 3.02 22.79
CA ARG A 203 -22.79 2.55 22.33
C ARG A 203 -22.80 2.29 20.81
N GLY A 204 -21.65 2.37 20.15
CA GLY A 204 -21.53 2.20 18.71
C GLY A 204 -22.03 3.39 17.89
N ARG A 205 -22.19 4.57 18.50
CA ARG A 205 -22.60 5.76 17.78
C ARG A 205 -21.40 6.49 17.20
N ILE A 206 -21.57 6.99 15.98
CA ILE A 206 -20.57 7.75 15.25
C ILE A 206 -20.36 9.09 15.97
N LEU A 207 -19.13 9.32 16.40
CA LEU A 207 -18.66 10.58 17.01
C LEU A 207 -18.12 11.52 15.95
N GLU A 208 -17.28 11.00 15.06
CA GLU A 208 -16.62 11.76 13.99
C GLU A 208 -16.34 10.84 12.80
N VAL A 209 -16.27 11.44 11.62
CA VAL A 209 -15.84 10.80 10.36
C VAL A 209 -14.89 11.73 9.62
N ASN A 210 -13.87 11.18 8.96
CA ASN A 210 -13.07 11.94 8.00
C ASN A 210 -13.83 12.14 6.68
N ASP A 211 -13.32 12.99 5.79
CA ASP A 211 -14.05 13.34 4.55
C ASP A 211 -14.28 12.12 3.66
N ARG A 212 -13.34 11.18 3.64
CA ARG A 212 -13.48 9.95 2.88
C ARG A 212 -14.61 9.07 3.39
N ALA A 213 -14.71 8.86 4.71
CA ALA A 213 -15.82 8.12 5.31
C ALA A 213 -17.14 8.85 5.06
N ARG A 214 -17.16 10.18 5.17
CA ARG A 214 -18.33 11.01 4.87
C ARG A 214 -18.85 10.75 3.45
N ASP A 215 -17.95 10.72 2.46
CA ASP A 215 -18.30 10.40 1.07
C ASP A 215 -18.84 8.98 0.89
N ILE A 216 -18.21 7.98 1.52
CA ILE A 216 -18.67 6.59 1.48
C ILE A 216 -20.10 6.48 2.03
N LEU A 217 -20.35 7.07 3.20
CA LEU A 217 -21.66 7.02 3.87
C LEU A 217 -22.73 7.78 3.08
N ARG A 218 -22.38 8.93 2.50
CA ARG A 218 -23.30 9.73 1.65
C ARG A 218 -23.68 8.98 0.38
N ASN A 219 -22.74 8.28 -0.25
CA ASN A 219 -23.01 7.50 -1.44
C ASN A 219 -23.94 6.31 -1.17
N GLY A 220 -23.96 5.78 0.05
CA GLY A 220 -24.85 4.69 0.46
C GLY A 220 -24.62 3.39 -0.30
N ASP A 221 -23.47 3.24 -0.96
CA ASP A 221 -23.14 2.09 -1.81
C ASP A 221 -22.64 0.90 -0.97
N GLY A 222 -23.54 0.34 -0.17
CA GLY A 222 -23.29 -0.80 0.71
C GLY A 222 -23.23 -0.43 2.19
N LEU A 223 -22.70 0.74 2.56
CA LEU A 223 -22.64 1.22 3.94
C LEU A 223 -23.23 2.63 4.02
N SER A 224 -24.00 2.91 5.08
CA SER A 224 -24.66 4.19 5.32
C SER A 224 -24.69 4.52 6.81
N ASP A 225 -24.86 5.81 7.12
CA ASP A 225 -25.20 6.28 8.46
C ASP A 225 -26.73 6.37 8.59
N ARG A 226 -27.29 5.75 9.65
CA ARG A 226 -28.66 5.98 10.08
C ARG A 226 -28.69 6.35 11.55
N GLU A 227 -29.12 7.58 11.83
CA GLU A 227 -29.28 8.13 13.18
C GLU A 227 -27.99 8.06 14.02
N GLY A 228 -26.83 8.24 13.37
CA GLY A 228 -25.52 8.16 14.01
C GLY A 228 -25.04 6.73 14.23
N THR A 229 -25.61 5.74 13.54
CA THR A 229 -25.17 4.33 13.60
C THR A 229 -24.90 3.78 12.21
N LEU A 230 -23.85 2.97 12.09
CA LEU A 230 -23.52 2.33 10.82
C LEU A 230 -24.53 1.25 10.46
N ARG A 231 -24.95 1.27 9.18
CA ARG A 231 -25.83 0.27 8.59
C ARG A 231 -25.27 -0.23 7.28
N ALA A 232 -25.07 -1.54 7.19
CA ALA A 232 -24.84 -2.23 5.94
C ALA A 232 -26.18 -2.44 5.21
N ARG A 233 -26.17 -2.31 3.88
CA ARG A 233 -27.37 -2.42 3.05
C ARG A 233 -27.86 -3.87 2.92
N ALA A 234 -26.93 -4.81 2.76
CA ALA A 234 -27.27 -6.21 2.63
C ALA A 234 -27.51 -6.85 4.01
N PRO A 235 -28.62 -7.59 4.24
CA PRO A 235 -28.93 -8.17 5.55
C PRO A 235 -27.83 -9.07 6.12
N ALA A 236 -27.19 -9.88 5.27
CA ALA A 236 -26.08 -10.74 5.68
C ALA A 236 -24.84 -9.94 6.13
N ASP A 237 -24.59 -8.79 5.50
CA ASP A 237 -23.52 -7.88 5.92
C ASP A 237 -23.91 -7.11 7.18
N GLN A 238 -25.19 -6.77 7.37
CA GLN A 238 -25.67 -6.11 8.58
C GLN A 238 -25.46 -7.01 9.81
N VAL A 239 -25.83 -8.29 9.73
CA VAL A 239 -25.60 -9.25 10.84
C VAL A 239 -24.11 -9.38 11.15
N ARG A 240 -23.25 -9.42 10.12
CA ARG A 240 -21.79 -9.48 10.31
C ARG A 240 -21.24 -8.21 10.95
N LEU A 241 -21.71 -7.04 10.50
CA LEU A 241 -21.30 -5.74 11.02
C LEU A 241 -21.72 -5.59 12.49
N GLU A 242 -22.94 -5.99 12.85
CA GLU A 242 -23.43 -5.96 14.23
C GLU A 242 -22.64 -6.89 15.14
N ARG A 243 -22.35 -8.12 14.69
CA ARG A 243 -21.48 -9.04 15.43
C ARG A 243 -20.09 -8.43 15.65
N LEU A 244 -19.51 -7.87 14.59
CA LEU A 244 -18.18 -7.27 14.64
C LEU A 244 -18.13 -6.05 15.59
N LEU A 245 -19.17 -5.22 15.56
CA LEU A 245 -19.31 -4.11 16.50
C LEU A 245 -19.52 -4.58 17.94
N GLY A 246 -20.29 -5.65 18.15
CA GLY A 246 -20.52 -6.22 19.48
C GLY A 246 -19.28 -6.86 20.10
N GLU A 247 -18.43 -7.49 19.28
CA GLU A 247 -17.13 -8.03 19.69
C GLU A 247 -16.14 -6.90 20.05
N ALA A 248 -16.16 -5.79 19.31
CA ALA A 248 -15.30 -4.63 19.56
C ALA A 248 -15.80 -3.71 20.67
N LEU A 249 -17.10 -3.70 20.96
CA LEU A 249 -17.73 -2.86 21.98
C LEU A 249 -18.52 -3.75 22.97
N PRO A 250 -17.84 -4.64 23.71
CA PRO A 250 -18.54 -5.54 24.62
C PRO A 250 -19.23 -4.75 25.74
N ALA A 251 -20.46 -5.15 26.07
CA ALA A 251 -21.22 -4.56 27.18
C ALA A 251 -20.71 -4.98 28.57
N SER A 252 -19.85 -6.00 28.64
CA SER A 252 -19.25 -6.56 29.85
C SER A 252 -17.74 -6.32 29.88
N ASN A 253 -17.07 -6.67 30.99
CA ASN A 253 -15.60 -6.64 31.11
C ASN A 253 -14.89 -7.72 30.28
N ALA A 254 -15.54 -8.28 29.25
CA ALA A 254 -14.89 -9.15 28.31
C ALA A 254 -13.80 -8.37 27.53
N PRO A 255 -12.71 -9.02 27.13
CA PRO A 255 -11.72 -8.38 26.27
C PRO A 255 -12.40 -7.94 24.97
N ALA A 256 -12.25 -6.65 24.65
CA ALA A 256 -12.75 -6.10 23.39
C ALA A 256 -11.89 -6.63 22.25
N LEU A 257 -12.53 -7.18 21.22
CA LEU A 257 -11.87 -7.80 20.08
C LEU A 257 -12.16 -7.01 18.81
N GLY A 258 -11.09 -6.61 18.12
CA GLY A 258 -11.23 -6.06 16.78
C GLY A 258 -11.50 -7.15 15.74
N GLY A 259 -11.76 -6.74 14.51
CA GLY A 259 -11.91 -7.66 13.40
C GLY A 259 -12.28 -6.95 12.11
N SER A 260 -12.44 -7.72 11.04
CA SER A 260 -12.78 -7.16 9.73
C SER A 260 -13.84 -7.96 9.01
N MET A 261 -14.45 -7.31 8.04
CA MET A 261 -15.37 -7.93 7.10
C MET A 261 -15.21 -7.33 5.71
N LEU A 262 -15.43 -8.17 4.69
CA LEU A 262 -15.76 -7.68 3.36
C LEU A 262 -17.22 -7.25 3.36
N LEU A 263 -17.45 -5.98 3.06
CA LEU A 263 -18.78 -5.40 2.93
C LEU A 263 -19.12 -5.26 1.46
N ARG A 264 -20.21 -5.92 1.03
CA ARG A 264 -20.60 -5.90 -0.37
C ARG A 264 -21.20 -4.55 -0.74
N ARG A 265 -20.84 -4.09 -1.93
CA ARG A 265 -21.37 -2.88 -2.52
C ARG A 265 -22.61 -3.22 -3.34
N SER A 266 -23.44 -2.20 -3.55
CA SER A 266 -24.62 -2.31 -4.41
C SER A 266 -24.25 -2.16 -5.88
N SER A 267 -23.16 -1.45 -6.16
CA SER A 267 -22.55 -1.34 -7.48
C SER A 267 -21.71 -2.57 -7.84
N VAL A 268 -21.23 -2.61 -9.08
CA VAL A 268 -20.33 -3.66 -9.60
C VAL A 268 -18.88 -3.49 -9.12
N LEU A 269 -18.63 -2.54 -8.22
CA LEU A 269 -17.29 -2.25 -7.70
C LEU A 269 -16.87 -3.29 -6.66
N PRO A 270 -15.55 -3.49 -6.46
CA PRO A 270 -15.04 -4.39 -5.44
C PRO A 270 -15.60 -4.07 -4.05
N PRO A 271 -15.86 -5.09 -3.20
CA PRO A 271 -16.37 -4.88 -1.85
C PRO A 271 -15.44 -3.99 -1.01
N PHE A 272 -16.02 -3.22 -0.11
CA PHE A 272 -15.24 -2.50 0.90
C PHE A 272 -14.62 -3.48 1.88
N ILE A 273 -13.45 -3.15 2.38
CA ILE A 273 -12.87 -3.79 3.57
C ILE A 273 -13.22 -2.88 4.74
N VAL A 274 -14.06 -3.37 5.66
CA VAL A 274 -14.43 -2.67 6.89
C VAL A 274 -13.70 -3.33 8.05
N HIS A 275 -12.90 -2.57 8.78
CA HIS A 275 -12.19 -3.01 9.97
C HIS A 275 -12.71 -2.24 11.18
N VAL A 276 -12.97 -2.95 12.28
CA VAL A 276 -13.37 -2.37 13.56
C VAL A 276 -12.28 -2.68 14.58
N LYS A 277 -11.78 -1.65 15.26
CA LYS A 277 -10.72 -1.78 16.27
C LYS A 277 -11.16 -1.15 17.60
N PRO A 278 -11.17 -1.90 18.71
CA PRO A 278 -11.41 -1.34 20.03
C PRO A 278 -10.24 -0.47 20.51
N VAL A 279 -10.55 0.60 21.24
CA VAL A 279 -9.55 1.50 21.84
C VAL A 279 -9.31 1.10 23.29
N ALA A 280 -8.09 0.62 23.59
CA ALA A 280 -7.73 0.02 24.89
C ALA A 280 -7.76 1.00 26.07
N ALA A 281 -7.56 2.30 25.84
CA ALA A 281 -7.67 3.35 26.84
C ALA A 281 -8.48 4.51 26.24
N PRO A 282 -9.79 4.61 26.52
CA PRO A 282 -10.60 5.70 26.02
C PRO A 282 -10.04 7.03 26.55
N GLN A 283 -9.49 7.87 25.67
CA GLN A 283 -9.02 9.22 26.01
C GLN A 283 -10.11 10.26 25.70
N PRO A 284 -10.20 11.36 26.47
CA PRO A 284 -11.16 12.42 26.22
C PRO A 284 -10.68 13.29 25.05
N ASP A 285 -11.05 12.93 23.83
CA ASP A 285 -10.62 13.63 22.61
C ASP A 285 -11.66 14.64 22.09
N TYR A 286 -12.96 14.48 22.45
CA TYR A 286 -14.07 15.27 21.89
C TYR A 286 -15.02 15.80 22.96
N GLY A 287 -14.62 16.86 23.69
CA GLY A 287 -15.52 17.58 24.60
C GLY A 287 -16.18 16.68 25.66
N ALA A 288 -15.37 15.81 26.31
CA ALA A 288 -15.76 14.79 27.30
C ALA A 288 -16.43 13.51 26.76
N ARG A 289 -16.41 13.25 25.44
CA ARG A 289 -16.80 11.95 24.85
C ARG A 289 -15.57 11.09 24.57
N TYR A 290 -15.68 9.82 24.94
CA TYR A 290 -14.61 8.82 24.82
C TYR A 290 -14.77 8.01 23.53
N VAL A 291 -13.72 7.95 22.72
CA VAL A 291 -13.65 7.00 21.60
C VAL A 291 -13.47 5.60 22.16
N ALA A 292 -14.37 4.70 21.82
CA ALA A 292 -14.35 3.31 22.25
C ALA A 292 -13.94 2.35 21.13
N ALA A 293 -14.21 2.71 19.88
CA ALA A 293 -13.75 1.96 18.72
C ALA A 293 -13.47 2.87 17.52
N LEU A 294 -12.56 2.42 16.66
CA LEU A 294 -12.26 2.99 15.35
C LEU A 294 -12.80 2.08 14.26
N ILE A 295 -13.26 2.68 13.17
CA ILE A 295 -13.62 1.95 11.95
C ILE A 295 -12.83 2.48 10.78
N LEU A 296 -12.18 1.57 10.07
CA LEU A 296 -11.45 1.86 8.84
C LEU A 296 -12.19 1.23 7.65
N ILE A 297 -12.37 1.99 6.59
CA ILE A 297 -13.02 1.55 5.35
C ILE A 297 -12.04 1.74 4.19
N ALA A 298 -11.54 0.63 3.64
CA ALA A 298 -10.67 0.64 2.47
C ALA A 298 -11.42 0.19 1.21
N GLU A 299 -11.11 0.81 0.07
CA GLU A 299 -11.60 0.44 -1.25
C GLU A 299 -10.46 -0.16 -2.09
N PRO A 300 -10.44 -1.49 -2.31
CA PRO A 300 -9.39 -2.14 -3.09
C PRO A 300 -9.39 -1.66 -4.55
N GLY A 301 -8.22 -1.31 -5.08
CA GLY A 301 -8.03 -1.06 -6.52
C GLY A 301 -8.53 0.29 -7.06
N ARG A 302 -8.90 1.26 -6.19
CA ARG A 302 -9.33 2.59 -6.64
C ARG A 302 -8.15 3.36 -7.26
N ARG A 303 -8.23 3.62 -8.57
CA ARG A 303 -7.29 4.49 -9.31
C ARG A 303 -7.49 5.95 -8.92
N HIS A 304 -6.45 6.77 -9.03
CA HIS A 304 -6.55 8.23 -8.87
C HIS A 304 -7.62 8.76 -9.82
N HIS A 305 -8.60 9.54 -9.34
CA HIS A 305 -9.51 10.23 -10.23
C HIS A 305 -8.90 11.59 -10.58
N ILE A 306 -8.28 11.64 -11.76
CA ILE A 306 -7.61 12.84 -12.25
C ILE A 306 -8.63 13.63 -13.05
N HIS A 307 -9.10 14.76 -12.53
CA HIS A 307 -10.02 15.63 -13.26
C HIS A 307 -9.25 16.39 -14.35
N PRO A 308 -9.48 16.12 -15.66
CA PRO A 308 -8.70 16.76 -16.72
C PRO A 308 -8.85 18.28 -16.72
N GLU A 309 -10.01 18.80 -16.31
CA GLU A 309 -10.26 20.24 -16.21
C GLU A 309 -9.39 20.92 -15.15
N VAL A 310 -9.20 20.30 -13.98
CA VAL A 310 -8.31 20.81 -12.92
C VAL A 310 -6.85 20.79 -13.38
N VAL A 311 -6.43 19.73 -14.07
CA VAL A 311 -5.08 19.65 -14.65
C VAL A 311 -4.88 20.70 -15.74
N ALA A 312 -5.84 20.87 -16.66
CA ALA A 312 -5.76 21.85 -17.72
C ALA A 312 -5.65 23.28 -17.18
N THR A 313 -6.46 23.62 -16.18
CA THR A 313 -6.49 24.97 -15.59
C THR A 313 -5.27 25.25 -14.72
N THR A 314 -4.90 24.34 -13.84
CA THR A 314 -3.79 24.57 -12.90
C THR A 314 -2.42 24.56 -13.59
N LEU A 315 -2.29 23.79 -14.66
CA LEU A 315 -1.03 23.65 -15.39
C LEU A 315 -1.01 24.42 -16.72
N GLU A 316 -2.08 25.16 -17.04
CA GLU A 316 -2.20 25.94 -18.28
C GLU A 316 -1.89 25.11 -19.55
N LEU A 317 -2.40 23.88 -19.57
CA LEU A 317 -2.20 22.92 -20.64
C LEU A 317 -3.34 22.99 -21.66
N THR A 318 -2.97 22.83 -22.94
CA THR A 318 -3.96 22.66 -24.02
C THR A 318 -4.68 21.32 -23.87
N PRO A 319 -5.86 21.12 -24.47
CA PRO A 319 -6.59 19.86 -24.36
C PRO A 319 -5.76 18.62 -24.74
N GLY A 320 -4.93 18.74 -25.79
CA GLY A 320 -4.04 17.66 -26.23
C GLY A 320 -2.86 17.40 -25.29
N GLU A 321 -2.38 18.41 -24.58
CA GLU A 321 -1.34 18.27 -23.56
C GLU A 321 -1.93 17.70 -22.26
N THR A 322 -3.07 18.21 -21.81
CA THR A 322 -3.81 17.72 -20.65
C THR A 322 -4.12 16.23 -20.79
N GLN A 323 -4.63 15.81 -21.95
CA GLN A 323 -4.96 14.40 -22.17
C GLN A 323 -3.73 13.50 -22.05
N VAL A 324 -2.58 13.94 -22.59
CA VAL A 324 -1.32 13.20 -22.50
C VAL A 324 -0.80 13.19 -21.06
N ALA A 325 -0.87 14.30 -20.34
CA ALA A 325 -0.44 14.41 -18.94
C ALA A 325 -1.28 13.52 -18.00
N VAL A 326 -2.61 13.49 -18.18
CA VAL A 326 -3.54 12.63 -17.44
C VAL A 326 -3.25 11.16 -17.72
N TRP A 327 -3.17 10.76 -18.98
CA TRP A 327 -2.88 9.37 -19.35
C TRP A 327 -1.52 8.89 -18.87
N LEU A 328 -0.52 9.77 -18.88
CA LEU A 328 0.78 9.49 -18.32
C LEU A 328 0.70 9.24 -16.81
N ALA A 329 -0.06 10.05 -16.08
CA ALA A 329 -0.28 9.89 -14.64
C ALA A 329 -1.16 8.66 -14.31
N GLU A 330 -2.01 8.21 -15.24
CA GLU A 330 -2.75 6.94 -15.17
C GLU A 330 -1.90 5.71 -15.54
N GLY A 331 -0.61 5.90 -15.88
CA GLY A 331 0.33 4.82 -16.14
C GLY A 331 0.30 4.26 -17.57
N LYS A 332 -0.35 4.94 -18.53
CA LYS A 332 -0.28 4.53 -19.94
C LYS A 332 1.11 4.78 -20.49
N SER A 333 1.60 3.87 -21.32
CA SER A 333 2.82 4.05 -22.10
C SER A 333 2.61 4.98 -23.30
N VAL A 334 3.69 5.57 -23.80
CA VAL A 334 3.66 6.43 -25.01
C VAL A 334 3.05 5.70 -26.21
N ARG A 335 3.36 4.40 -26.36
CA ARG A 335 2.81 3.54 -27.41
C ARG A 335 1.29 3.36 -27.29
N GLU A 336 0.78 3.20 -26.08
CA GLU A 336 -0.67 3.10 -25.83
C GLU A 336 -1.37 4.44 -26.07
N MET A 337 -0.75 5.56 -25.70
CA MET A 337 -1.31 6.90 -25.96
C MET A 337 -1.37 7.20 -27.47
N ALA A 338 -0.32 6.82 -28.21
CA ALA A 338 -0.25 6.96 -29.65
C ALA A 338 -1.38 6.18 -30.34
N ARG A 339 -1.57 4.91 -29.95
CA ARG A 339 -2.70 4.08 -30.41
C ARG A 339 -4.05 4.67 -30.06
N ALA A 340 -4.24 5.12 -28.82
CA ALA A 340 -5.50 5.67 -28.34
C ALA A 340 -5.88 7.00 -29.02
N THR A 341 -4.92 7.73 -29.58
CA THR A 341 -5.16 9.01 -30.28
C THR A 341 -5.09 8.93 -31.79
N GLY A 342 -4.77 7.76 -32.37
CA GLY A 342 -4.48 7.64 -33.79
C GLY A 342 -3.26 8.45 -34.22
N ARG A 343 -2.33 8.74 -33.31
CA ARG A 343 -1.13 9.56 -33.55
C ARG A 343 0.13 8.69 -33.53
N THR A 344 1.23 9.23 -34.05
CA THR A 344 2.55 8.58 -33.93
C THR A 344 3.13 8.79 -32.53
N GLU A 345 3.98 7.88 -32.06
CA GLU A 345 4.71 8.03 -30.79
C GLU A 345 5.51 9.34 -30.76
N GLY A 346 6.12 9.73 -31.89
CA GLY A 346 6.81 11.00 -32.05
C GLY A 346 5.92 12.24 -31.81
N ALA A 347 4.62 12.16 -32.12
CA ALA A 347 3.68 13.23 -31.80
C ALA A 347 3.38 13.31 -30.29
N VAL A 348 3.26 12.16 -29.61
CA VAL A 348 3.10 12.11 -28.15
C VAL A 348 4.36 12.64 -27.43
N TYR A 349 5.56 12.25 -27.89
CA TYR A 349 6.82 12.78 -27.37
C TYR A 349 6.94 14.30 -27.55
N ARG A 350 6.42 14.86 -28.65
CA ARG A 350 6.36 16.32 -28.85
C ARG A 350 5.46 17.00 -27.80
N HIS A 351 4.28 16.45 -27.50
CA HIS A 351 3.41 16.98 -26.44
C HIS A 351 4.11 16.92 -25.07
N LEU A 352 4.74 15.79 -24.73
CA LEU A 352 5.50 15.65 -23.47
C LEU A 352 6.62 16.69 -23.37
N LYS A 353 7.41 16.87 -24.42
CA LYS A 353 8.49 17.88 -24.46
C LYS A 353 7.94 19.30 -24.28
N GLN A 354 6.77 19.59 -24.85
CA GLN A 354 6.12 20.88 -24.72
C GLN A 354 5.60 21.11 -23.30
N ILE A 355 5.00 20.10 -22.67
CA ILE A 355 4.57 20.13 -21.27
C ILE A 355 5.77 20.35 -20.35
N TYR A 356 6.86 19.62 -20.56
CA TYR A 356 8.10 19.76 -19.77
C TYR A 356 8.64 21.18 -19.80
N ARG A 357 8.66 21.78 -21.00
CA ARG A 357 9.06 23.18 -21.16
C ARG A 357 8.12 24.16 -20.45
N LYS A 358 6.79 23.94 -20.54
CA LYS A 358 5.80 24.81 -19.87
C LYS A 358 5.92 24.76 -18.34
N GLN A 359 6.13 23.56 -17.79
CA GLN A 359 6.19 23.35 -16.35
C GLN A 359 7.61 23.49 -15.77
N SER A 360 8.60 23.85 -16.60
CA SER A 360 10.02 23.92 -16.20
C SER A 360 10.54 22.63 -15.54
N ILE A 361 10.08 21.47 -16.01
CA ILE A 361 10.48 20.15 -15.53
C ILE A 361 11.28 19.40 -16.59
N SER A 362 12.10 18.44 -16.17
CA SER A 362 12.98 17.68 -17.08
C SER A 362 12.71 16.18 -17.08
N ARG A 363 11.92 15.66 -16.12
CA ARG A 363 11.65 14.24 -15.98
C ARG A 363 10.17 13.94 -16.07
N GLN A 364 9.85 12.83 -16.72
CA GLN A 364 8.48 12.29 -16.80
C GLN A 364 7.86 12.08 -15.42
N ALA A 365 8.67 11.63 -14.45
CA ALA A 365 8.25 11.43 -13.07
C ALA A 365 7.78 12.74 -12.40
N ASP A 366 8.36 13.89 -12.75
CA ASP A 366 7.98 15.18 -12.19
C ASP A 366 6.59 15.59 -12.71
N LEU A 367 6.31 15.35 -13.99
CA LEU A 367 4.99 15.60 -14.58
C LEU A 367 3.92 14.71 -13.93
N VAL A 368 4.24 13.42 -13.74
CA VAL A 368 3.34 12.48 -13.07
C VAL A 368 3.04 12.95 -11.64
N ARG A 369 4.05 13.34 -10.86
CA ARG A 369 3.86 13.86 -9.49
C ARG A 369 2.96 15.10 -9.46
N LEU A 370 3.22 16.05 -10.35
CA LEU A 370 2.49 17.32 -10.45
C LEU A 370 1.02 17.11 -10.85
N VAL A 371 0.74 16.14 -11.74
CA VAL A 371 -0.63 15.77 -12.10
C VAL A 371 -1.32 15.01 -10.97
N LEU A 372 -0.62 14.08 -10.30
CA LEU A 372 -1.17 13.31 -9.19
C LEU A 372 -1.43 14.17 -7.94
N SER A 373 -0.69 15.26 -7.71
CA SER A 373 -1.00 16.23 -6.64
C SER A 373 -2.29 17.01 -6.90
N LEU A 374 -2.81 17.00 -8.14
CA LEU A 374 -4.09 17.61 -8.52
C LEU A 374 -5.23 16.58 -8.56
N ALA A 375 -4.93 15.30 -8.32
CA ALA A 375 -5.91 14.23 -8.30
C ALA A 375 -6.61 14.15 -6.92
N ARG A 376 -7.91 13.83 -6.91
CA ARG A 376 -8.72 13.67 -5.69
C ARG A 376 -9.00 12.19 -5.39
#